data_AF-I0JZM2-F1
#
_entry.id   AF-I0JZM2-F1
#
_cell.length_a   1.000
_cell.length_b   1.000
_cell.length_c   1.000
_cell.angle_alpha   90.00
_cell.angle_beta   90.00
_cell.angle_gamma   90.00
#
_symmetry.space_group_name_H-M   'P 1'
#
loop_
_entity.id
_entity.type
_entity.pdbx_description
1 polymer ?
#
loop_
_entity_poly.entity_id
_entity_poly.type
_entity_poly.pdbx_seq_one_letter_code
_entity_poly.pdbx_strand_id
1 'polypeptide(L)'
;MTKAELIKNALQKTKERRKTQRPVVFQLKLQNLSKKKIENLRRVFLEAKWFYNWLVSDLERLNLPANKVGTVEGKVGEVFEERKLGFLGSQIKQGIADKLKDNLGSLAKLKQNGHKVGVSNPRS
;
A
#
# COMPACT_ATOMS: atom_id res chain seq x y z
N MET A 1 -34.39 5.56 25.71
CA MET A 1 -33.68 4.64 24.78
C MET A 1 -32.37 4.23 25.41
N THR A 2 -32.18 2.92 25.60
CA THR A 2 -30.92 2.37 26.14
C THR A 2 -29.88 2.21 25.03
N LYS A 3 -28.59 2.11 25.42
CA LYS A 3 -27.47 1.89 24.48
C LYS A 3 -27.69 0.67 23.57
N ALA A 4 -28.31 -0.39 24.11
CA ALA A 4 -28.62 -1.62 23.38
C ALA A 4 -29.67 -1.40 22.27
N GLU A 5 -30.68 -0.58 22.53
CA GLU A 5 -31.72 -0.24 21.55
C GLU A 5 -31.16 0.60 20.38
N LEU A 6 -30.24 1.52 20.67
CA LEU A 6 -29.55 2.31 19.65
C LEU A 6 -28.71 1.43 18.72
N ILE A 7 -27.97 0.46 19.28
CA ILE A 7 -27.16 -0.49 18.51
C ILE A 7 -28.06 -1.36 17.62
N LYS A 8 -29.17 -1.86 18.16
CA LYS A 8 -30.15 -2.66 17.42
C LYS A 8 -30.74 -1.89 16.24
N ASN A 9 -31.12 -0.63 16.44
CA ASN A 9 -31.63 0.23 15.39
C ASN A 9 -30.57 0.58 14.32
N ALA A 10 -29.31 0.80 14.73
CA ALA A 10 -28.21 1.05 13.79
C ALA A 10 -27.91 -0.16 12.89
N LEU A 11 -27.94 -1.37 13.46
CA LEU A 11 -27.78 -2.62 12.71
C LEU A 11 -28.91 -2.85 11.72
N GLN A 12 -30.14 -2.58 12.12
CA GLN A 12 -31.33 -2.71 11.26
C GLN A 12 -31.25 -1.76 10.06
N LYS A 13 -30.97 -0.47 10.31
CA LYS A 13 -30.75 0.54 9.25
C LYS A 13 -29.60 0.16 8.31
N THR A 14 -28.53 -0.42 8.84
CA THR A 14 -27.40 -0.90 8.03
C THR A 14 -27.79 -2.07 7.13
N LYS A 15 -28.59 -3.02 7.63
CA LYS A 15 -29.12 -4.14 6.84
C LYS A 15 -30.02 -3.65 5.70
N GLU A 16 -30.93 -2.72 5.99
CA GLU A 16 -31.84 -2.14 4.99
C GLU A 16 -31.07 -1.41 3.88
N ARG A 17 -30.06 -0.61 4.23
CA ARG A 17 -29.18 0.05 3.26
C ARG A 17 -28.41 -0.95 2.40
N ARG A 18 -27.95 -2.07 2.97
CA ARG A 18 -27.22 -3.11 2.20
C ARG A 18 -28.11 -3.87 1.23
N LYS A 19 -29.42 -4.00 1.49
CA LYS A 19 -30.36 -4.65 0.56
C LYS A 19 -30.48 -3.91 -0.78
N THR A 20 -30.32 -2.59 -0.77
CA THR A 20 -30.41 -1.75 -1.98
C THR A 20 -29.06 -1.47 -2.64
N GLN A 21 -27.95 -1.71 -1.93
CA GLN A 21 -26.60 -1.60 -2.49
C GLN A 21 -26.27 -2.81 -3.37
N ARG A 22 -26.22 -2.60 -4.69
CA ARG A 22 -25.71 -3.59 -5.62
C ARG A 22 -24.19 -3.53 -5.66
N PRO A 23 -23.45 -4.63 -5.42
CA PRO A 23 -22.01 -4.64 -5.61
C PRO A 23 -21.72 -4.51 -7.10
N VAL A 24 -21.15 -3.37 -7.51
CA VAL A 24 -20.70 -3.15 -8.88
C VAL A 24 -19.20 -3.41 -8.93
N VAL A 25 -18.80 -4.37 -9.75
CA VAL A 25 -17.39 -4.66 -10.01
C VAL A 25 -17.00 -3.99 -11.32
N PHE A 26 -16.12 -3.00 -11.26
CA PHE A 26 -15.60 -2.33 -12.45
C PHE A 26 -14.32 -3.04 -12.91
N GLN A 27 -14.36 -3.65 -14.09
CA GLN A 27 -13.15 -4.15 -14.74
C GLN A 27 -12.62 -3.08 -15.69
N LEU A 28 -11.75 -2.21 -15.18
CA LEU A 28 -11.13 -1.15 -15.95
C LEU A 28 -9.97 -1.73 -16.77
N LYS A 29 -10.16 -1.85 -18.09
CA LYS A 29 -9.05 -2.11 -19.02
C LYS A 29 -8.32 -0.80 -19.26
N LEU A 30 -6.99 -0.78 -19.10
CA LEU A 30 -6.17 0.34 -19.52
C LEU A 30 -6.13 0.38 -21.05
N GLN A 31 -7.10 1.08 -21.66
CA GLN A 31 -7.21 1.25 -23.12
C GLN A 31 -6.53 2.55 -23.57
N ASN A 32 -6.09 2.63 -24.83
CA ASN A 32 -5.50 3.83 -25.44
C ASN A 32 -4.26 4.39 -24.70
N LEU A 33 -3.36 3.49 -24.30
CA LEU A 33 -2.06 3.86 -23.77
C LEU A 33 -1.10 4.18 -24.93
N SER A 34 -0.72 5.45 -25.07
CA SER A 34 0.41 5.80 -25.95
C SER A 34 1.72 5.23 -25.41
N LYS A 35 2.72 5.06 -26.27
CA LYS A 35 4.07 4.61 -25.86
C LYS A 35 4.61 5.40 -24.66
N LYS A 36 4.38 6.72 -24.64
CA LYS A 36 4.75 7.61 -23.53
C LYS A 36 4.05 7.27 -22.21
N LYS A 37 2.74 6.94 -22.25
CA LYS A 37 1.99 6.55 -21.05
C LYS A 37 2.49 5.21 -20.49
N ILE A 38 2.82 4.26 -21.35
CA ILE A 38 3.39 2.97 -20.94
C ILE A 38 4.75 3.16 -20.27
N GLU A 39 5.61 3.99 -20.85
CA GLU A 39 6.92 4.31 -20.28
C GLU A 39 6.79 4.98 -18.90
N ASN A 40 5.89 5.95 -18.77
CA ASN A 40 5.62 6.59 -17.48
C ASN A 40 5.10 5.59 -16.45
N LEU A 41 4.19 4.69 -16.83
CA LEU A 41 3.70 3.63 -15.94
C LEU A 41 4.83 2.73 -15.46
N ARG A 42 5.70 2.28 -16.38
CA ARG A 42 6.88 1.47 -16.04
C ARG A 42 7.78 2.19 -15.05
N ARG A 43 8.03 3.49 -15.25
CA ARG A 43 8.81 4.32 -14.32
C ARG A 43 8.15 4.44 -12.95
N VAL A 44 6.84 4.64 -12.89
CA VAL A 44 6.09 4.66 -11.62
C VAL A 44 6.24 3.33 -10.86
N PHE A 45 6.10 2.20 -11.54
CA PHE A 45 6.27 0.88 -10.91
C PHE A 45 7.71 0.65 -10.42
N LEU A 46 8.69 1.08 -11.21
CA LEU A 46 10.10 0.95 -10.86
C LEU A 46 10.47 1.81 -9.64
N GLU A 47 10.06 3.07 -9.64
CA GLU A 47 10.23 3.97 -8.49
C GLU A 47 9.50 3.45 -7.24
N ALA A 48 8.29 2.89 -7.41
CA ALA A 48 7.54 2.31 -6.30
C ALA A 48 8.30 1.14 -5.68
N LYS A 49 8.95 0.31 -6.51
CA LYS A 49 9.80 -0.79 -6.05
C LYS A 49 11.00 -0.29 -5.27
N TRP A 50 11.69 0.74 -5.76
CA TRP A 50 12.82 1.34 -5.03
C TRP A 50 12.38 1.92 -3.69
N PHE A 51 11.29 2.69 -3.69
CA PHE A 51 10.75 3.28 -2.46
C PHE A 51 10.33 2.21 -1.45
N TYR A 52 9.68 1.13 -1.91
CA TYR A 52 9.32 0.01 -1.06
C TYR A 52 10.54 -0.68 -0.45
N ASN A 53 11.55 -1.00 -1.26
CA ASN A 53 12.78 -1.64 -0.78
C ASN A 53 13.54 -0.75 0.22
N TRP A 54 13.57 0.57 -0.04
CA TRP A 54 14.16 1.54 0.85
C TRP A 54 13.45 1.60 2.22
N LEU A 55 12.12 1.53 2.25
CA LEU A 55 11.36 1.44 3.49
C LEU A 55 11.54 0.09 4.22
N VAL A 56 11.67 -1.01 3.48
CA VAL A 56 11.88 -2.35 4.07
C VAL A 56 13.28 -2.49 4.65
N SER A 57 14.28 -1.86 4.04
CA SER A 57 15.67 -1.94 4.50
C SER A 57 15.88 -1.31 5.88
N ASP A 58 15.05 -0.36 6.27
CA ASP A 58 15.09 0.29 7.57
C ASP A 58 13.67 0.75 7.93
N LEU A 59 13.07 0.03 8.88
CA LEU A 59 11.69 0.22 9.29
C LEU A 59 11.48 1.52 10.07
N GLU A 60 12.52 2.16 10.61
CA GLU A 60 12.37 3.45 11.30
C GLU A 60 11.90 4.55 10.32
N ARG A 61 12.21 4.38 9.03
CA ARG A 61 11.75 5.26 7.94
C ARG A 61 10.24 5.29 7.79
N LEU A 62 9.51 4.30 8.29
CA LEU A 62 8.04 4.32 8.32
C LEU A 62 7.48 5.41 9.24
N ASN A 63 8.28 5.94 10.17
CA ASN A 63 7.89 7.07 11.01
C ASN A 63 8.09 8.42 10.32
N LEU A 64 8.84 8.45 9.21
CA LEU A 64 9.06 9.66 8.42
C LEU A 64 7.84 9.99 7.55
N PRO A 65 7.64 11.27 7.21
CA PRO A 65 6.60 11.68 6.26
C PRO A 65 6.93 11.17 4.84
N ALA A 66 6.38 10.01 4.47
CA ALA A 66 6.59 9.33 3.19
C ALA A 66 6.36 10.23 1.96
N ASN A 67 5.44 11.19 2.06
CA ASN A 67 5.15 12.16 1.00
C ASN A 67 6.30 13.14 0.70
N LYS A 68 7.21 13.37 1.66
CA LYS A 68 8.34 14.29 1.51
C LYS A 68 9.60 13.63 0.97
N VAL A 69 9.62 12.30 0.85
CA VAL A 69 10.79 11.56 0.37
C VAL A 69 10.98 11.82 -1.13
N GLY A 70 12.03 12.56 -1.47
CA GLY A 70 12.38 12.91 -2.86
C GLY A 70 13.41 11.99 -3.50
N THR A 71 14.22 11.33 -2.69
CA THR A 71 15.34 10.48 -3.12
C THR A 71 15.38 9.23 -2.25
N VAL A 72 15.75 8.10 -2.83
CA VAL A 72 15.91 6.82 -2.14
C VAL A 72 17.22 6.18 -2.55
N GLU A 73 17.83 5.46 -1.61
CA GLU A 73 18.99 4.63 -1.89
C GLU A 73 18.51 3.27 -2.41
N GLY A 74 18.91 2.93 -3.63
CA GLY A 74 18.64 1.63 -4.23
C GLY A 74 19.92 0.81 -4.32
N LYS A 75 19.89 -0.44 -3.85
CA LYS A 75 20.99 -1.40 -4.05
C LYS A 75 20.99 -1.89 -5.50
N VAL A 76 22.11 -1.69 -6.20
CA VAL A 76 22.35 -2.13 -7.59
C VAL A 76 23.60 -3.00 -7.57
N GLY A 77 23.40 -4.32 -7.58
CA GLY A 77 24.51 -5.25 -7.32
C GLY A 77 25.07 -5.05 -5.92
N GLU A 78 26.34 -4.68 -5.82
CA GLU A 78 27.07 -4.45 -4.56
C GLU A 78 27.03 -2.97 -4.11
N VAL A 79 26.58 -2.04 -4.98
CA VAL A 79 26.67 -0.60 -4.74
C VAL A 79 25.31 0.00 -4.41
N PHE A 80 25.28 0.99 -3.52
CA PHE A 80 24.09 1.81 -3.26
C PHE A 80 24.13 3.07 -4.13
N GLU A 81 23.10 3.26 -4.94
CA GLU A 81 22.93 4.46 -5.75
C GLU A 81 21.76 5.30 -5.22
N GLU A 82 21.95 6.62 -5.15
CA GLU A 82 20.85 7.55 -4.91
C GLU A 82 19.97 7.66 -6.15
N ARG A 83 18.66 7.49 -5.95
CA ARG A 83 17.65 7.53 -7.01
C ARG A 83 16.55 8.51 -6.67
N LYS A 84 16.33 9.46 -7.56
CA LYS A 84 15.27 10.47 -7.42
C LYS A 84 13.91 9.87 -7.74
N LEU A 85 12.93 10.15 -6.89
CA LEU A 85 11.52 9.79 -7.09
C LEU A 85 10.79 10.97 -7.73
N GLY A 86 10.71 10.97 -9.06
CA GLY A 86 10.08 12.03 -9.83
C GLY A 86 8.65 11.69 -10.30
N PHE A 87 8.34 10.40 -10.45
CA PHE A 87 7.08 9.93 -11.01
C PHE A 87 6.07 9.48 -9.95
N LEU A 88 6.52 9.15 -8.73
CA LEU A 88 5.60 8.85 -7.62
C LEU A 88 4.95 10.10 -7.04
N GLY A 89 3.62 10.17 -7.13
CA GLY A 89 2.82 11.17 -6.40
C GLY A 89 2.79 10.94 -4.89
N SER A 90 2.58 12.01 -4.13
CA SER A 90 2.57 12.01 -2.66
C SER A 90 1.60 10.99 -2.04
N GLN A 91 0.41 10.86 -2.63
CA GLN A 91 -0.61 9.91 -2.15
C GLN A 91 -0.19 8.45 -2.35
N ILE A 92 0.52 8.15 -3.45
CA ILE A 92 1.05 6.80 -3.70
C ILE A 92 2.14 6.47 -2.69
N LYS A 93 3.04 7.43 -2.39
CA LYS A 93 4.08 7.25 -1.37
C LYS A 93 3.49 6.94 0.00
N GLN A 94 2.47 7.69 0.41
CA GLN A 94 1.75 7.43 1.66
C GLN A 94 1.09 6.04 1.65
N GLY A 95 0.35 5.71 0.58
CA GLY A 95 -0.31 4.41 0.47
C GLY A 95 0.65 3.21 0.51
N ILE A 96 1.86 3.35 -0.05
CA ILE A 96 2.91 2.31 0.05
C ILE A 96 3.38 2.14 1.50
N ALA A 97 3.65 3.25 2.20
CA ALA A 97 4.12 3.21 3.59
C ALA A 97 3.04 2.63 4.53
N ASP A 98 1.79 3.05 4.38
CA ASP A 98 0.67 2.56 5.19
C ASP A 98 0.44 1.06 4.95
N LYS A 99 0.45 0.63 3.68
CA LYS A 99 0.33 -0.79 3.34
C LYS A 99 1.47 -1.62 3.93
N LEU A 100 2.70 -1.08 3.98
CA LEU A 100 3.83 -1.76 4.62
C LEU A 100 3.61 -1.88 6.13
N LYS A 101 3.14 -0.84 6.81
CA LYS A 101 2.78 -0.88 8.24
C LYS A 101 1.70 -1.93 8.51
N ASP A 102 0.64 -1.95 7.72
CA ASP A 102 -0.46 -2.92 7.86
C ASP A 102 0.02 -4.37 7.66
N ASN A 103 0.90 -4.59 6.68
CA ASN A 103 1.50 -5.90 6.44
C ASN A 103 2.36 -6.35 7.63
N LEU A 104 3.21 -5.47 8.16
CA LEU A 104 4.06 -5.77 9.33
C LEU A 104 3.20 -6.06 10.57
N GLY A 105 2.16 -5.27 10.82
CA GLY A 105 1.22 -5.51 11.91
C GLY A 105 0.48 -6.83 11.77
N SER A 106 0.07 -7.19 10.55
CA SER A 106 -0.57 -8.47 10.26
C SER A 106 0.39 -9.65 10.48
N LEU A 107 1.65 -9.53 10.05
CA LEU A 107 2.69 -10.53 10.29
C LEU A 107 3.00 -10.70 11.79
N ALA A 108 3.07 -9.61 12.55
CA ALA A 108 3.27 -9.65 13.99
C ALA A 108 2.14 -10.41 14.70
N LYS A 109 0.88 -10.15 14.32
CA LYS A 109 -0.29 -10.88 14.84
C LYS A 109 -0.24 -12.37 14.48
N LEU A 110 0.14 -12.71 13.25
CA LEU A 110 0.29 -14.10 12.82
C LEU A 110 1.38 -14.83 13.61
N LYS A 111 2.51 -14.16 13.89
CA LYS A 111 3.59 -14.70 14.72
C LYS A 111 3.15 -14.91 16.17
N GLN A 112 2.41 -13.97 16.75
CA GLN A 112 1.84 -14.12 18.10
C GLN A 112 0.85 -15.29 18.18
N ASN A 113 0.10 -15.53 17.10
CA ASN A 113 -0.84 -16.64 16.98
C ASN A 113 -0.17 -17.99 16.62
N GLY A 114 1.16 -18.08 16.66
CA GLY A 114 1.91 -19.33 16.48
C GLY A 114 2.06 -19.81 15.03
N HIS A 115 1.71 -18.99 14.04
CA HIS A 115 1.90 -19.35 12.63
C HIS A 115 3.34 -19.07 12.16
N LYS A 116 3.96 -20.01 11.41
CA LYS A 116 5.25 -19.80 10.73
C LYS A 116 5.09 -18.74 9.64
N VAL A 117 5.43 -17.49 9.94
CA VAL A 117 5.56 -16.43 8.95
C VAL A 117 6.91 -16.57 8.25
N GLY A 118 6.89 -17.10 7.02
CA GLY A 118 8.07 -17.16 6.16
C GLY A 118 8.61 -15.76 5.85
N VAL A 119 9.92 -15.67 5.67
CA VAL A 119 10.66 -14.44 5.36
C VAL A 119 10.02 -13.73 4.15
N SER A 120 9.71 -12.45 4.32
CA SER A 120 9.19 -11.59 3.24
C SER A 120 10.28 -11.47 2.16
N ASN A 121 10.16 -12.25 1.08
CA ASN A 121 11.10 -12.19 -0.02
C ASN A 121 10.77 -10.94 -0.87
N PRO A 122 11.68 -9.97 -1.05
CA PRO A 122 11.45 -8.84 -1.94
C PRO A 122 11.30 -9.39 -3.37
N ARG A 123 10.18 -9.07 -4.04
CA ARG A 123 9.96 -9.53 -5.41
C ARG A 123 11.03 -8.95 -6.34
N SER A 124 11.89 -9.83 -6.86
CA SER A 124 12.86 -9.62 -7.95
C SER A 124 12.20 -9.13 -9.22
#